data_AF-A0A2V8M2M6-F1
#
_entry.id   AF-A0A2V8M2M6-F1
#
_cell.length_a   1.000
_cell.length_b   1.000
_cell.length_c   1.000
_cell.angle_alpha   90.00
_cell.angle_beta   90.00
_cell.angle_gamma   90.00
#
_symmetry.space_group_name_H-M   'P 1'
#
loop_
_entity.id
_entity.type
_entity.pdbx_description
1 polymer ?
#
loop_
_entity_poly.entity_id
_entity_poly.type
_entity_poly.pdbx_seq_one_letter_code
_entity_poly.pdbx_strand_id
1 'polypeptide(L)' 'MATYQLNVNGQSRQVNVDPSTPLLWVLREELKMTG' A
#
# COMPACT_ATOMS: atom_id res chain seq x y z
N MET A 1 -7.93 0.22 10.89
CA MET A 1 -7.50 0.96 9.68
C MET A 1 -6.62 2.14 10.08
N ALA A 2 -5.45 2.25 9.48
CA ALA A 2 -4.45 3.27 9.72
C ALA A 2 -3.92 3.81 8.37
N THR A 3 -3.60 5.10 8.34
CA THR A 3 -3.06 5.76 7.15
C THR A 3 -1.54 5.64 7.14
N TYR A 4 -1.00 5.03 6.09
CA TYR A 4 0.43 4.87 5.85
C TYR A 4 0.87 5.69 4.64
N GLN A 5 2.05 6.28 4.73
CA GLN A 5 2.74 6.93 3.61
C GLN A 5 3.84 5.99 3.10
N LEU A 6 3.72 5.52 1.86
CA LEU A 6 4.66 4.61 1.22
C LEU A 6 5.37 5.33 0.08
N ASN A 7 6.69 5.16 -0.04
CA ASN A 7 7.40 5.51 -1.27
C ASN A 7 7.48 4.25 -2.15
N VAL A 8 6.80 4.27 -3.29
CA VAL A 8 6.72 3.12 -4.21
C VAL A 8 7.18 3.58 -5.59
N ASN A 9 8.24 2.96 -6.11
CA ASN A 9 8.86 3.32 -7.39
C ASN A 9 9.22 4.82 -7.49
N GLY A 10 9.69 5.42 -6.38
CA GLY A 10 10.04 6.84 -6.32
C GLY A 10 8.86 7.80 -6.13
N GLN A 11 7.62 7.30 -6.12
CA GLN A 11 6.42 8.11 -5.89
C GLN A 11 5.89 7.92 -4.46
N SER A 12 5.63 9.02 -3.76
CA SER A 12 4.94 8.96 -2.46
C SER A 12 3.45 8.69 -2.68
N ARG A 13 2.93 7.64 -2.04
CA ARG A 13 1.53 7.22 -2.05
C ARG A 13 1.01 7.07 -0.63
N GLN A 14 -0.23 7.47 -0.40
CA GLN A 14 -0.89 7.31 0.88
C GLN A 14 -1.92 6.19 0.76
N VAL A 15 -1.90 5.25 1.70
CA VAL A 15 -2.83 4.11 1.74
C VAL A 15 -3.47 4.04 3.12
N ASN A 16 -4.76 3.70 3.20
CA ASN A 16 -5.46 3.53 4.46
C ASN A 16 -5.87 2.07 4.61
N VAL A 17 -5.10 1.31 5.39
CA VAL A 17 -5.25 -0.15 5.50
C VAL A 17 -5.12 -0.59 6.95
N ASP A 18 -5.56 -1.80 7.25
CA ASP A 18 -5.32 -2.37 8.57
C ASP A 18 -3.82 -2.66 8.78
N PRO A 19 -3.25 -2.38 9.96
CA PRO A 19 -1.86 -2.74 10.26
C PRO A 19 -1.56 -4.24 10.14
N SER A 20 -2.58 -5.09 10.28
CA SER A 20 -2.46 -6.54 10.12
C SER A 20 -2.50 -6.99 8.65
N THR A 21 -2.84 -6.11 7.71
CA THR A 21 -2.89 -6.42 6.27
C THR A 21 -1.47 -6.62 5.71
N PRO A 22 -1.18 -7.74 5.02
CA PRO A 22 0.13 -7.97 4.41
C PRO A 22 0.47 -6.92 3.35
N LEU A 23 1.72 -6.42 3.36
CA LEU A 23 2.18 -5.41 2.39
C LEU A 23 1.98 -5.83 0.93
N LEU A 24 2.23 -7.10 0.59
CA LEU A 24 2.02 -7.60 -0.77
C LEU A 24 0.56 -7.48 -1.22
N TRP A 25 -0.38 -7.70 -0.30
CA TRP A 25 -1.81 -7.51 -0.59
C TRP A 25 -2.11 -6.03 -0.82
N VAL A 26 -1.55 -5.13 -0.01
CA VAL A 26 -1.69 -3.67 -0.20
C VAL A 26 -1.17 -3.24 -1.57
N LEU A 27 0.01 -3.72 -1.99
CA LEU A 27 0.58 -3.40 -3.30
C LEU A 27 -0.33 -3.89 -4.44
N ARG A 28 -0.89 -5.10 -4.34
CA ARG A 28 -1.77 -5.66 -5.39
C ARG A 28 -3.15 -5.04 -5.40
N GLU A 29 -3.79 -4.88 -4.25
CA GLU A 29 -5.20 -4.53 -4.16
C GLU A 29 -5.43 -3.03 -4.02
N GLU A 30 -4.69 -2.35 -3.17
CA GLU A 30 -4.82 -0.89 -3.00
C GLU A 30 -4.11 -0.13 -4.12
N LEU A 31 -2.88 -0.55 -4.46
CA LEU A 31 -2.06 0.14 -5.45
C LEU A 31 -2.16 -0.44 -6.87
N LYS A 32 -2.92 -1.53 -7.06
CA LYS A 32 -3.14 -2.21 -8.35
C LYS A 32 -1.83 -2.58 -9.08
N MET A 33 -0.79 -2.92 -8.32
CA MET A 33 0.51 -3.36 -8.83
C MET A 33 0.57 -4.89 -8.89
N THR A 34 0.10 -5.46 -10.00
CA THR A 34 -0.04 -6.92 -10.18
C THR A 34 1.11 -7.56 -10.96
N GLY A 35 2.18 -6.82 -11.20
CA GLY A 35 3.33 -7.23 -12.03
C GLY A 35 4.17 -8.34 -11.42
#